data_AF-A0A8D4VMP2-F1
#
_entry.id   AF-A0A8D4VMP2-F1
#
_cell.length_a   1.000
_cell.length_b   1.000
_cell.length_c   1.000
_cell.angle_alpha   90.00
_cell.angle_beta   90.00
_cell.angle_gamma   90.00
#
_symmetry.space_group_name_H-M   'P 1'
#
loop_
_entity.id
_entity.type
_entity.pdbx_description
1 polymer ?
#
loop_
_entity_poly.entity_id
_entity_poly.type
_entity_poly.pdbx_seq_one_letter_code
_entity_poly.pdbx_strand_id
1 'polypeptide(L)'
;MQTFEAGTAAKTRAETLLAMGTRAIDELGKQAGEQSADALKLLDGISASTANLQQVSTALMPLMTKFRTVSGLRRLWQWFTGELLEREVFFPTVCGQIEQLAGQGESGDLELADQSRLLLEHAVAMEEHIRQLELDIEAGRLMLSPEATQRREAAGFDPHEHARLSRRLGNLEAMATALRLTQAQFKVAVEHAQAVSDRFKEVRVLLLPIWKQRMGFELFSQRVTQAAE
;
A
#
# COMPACT_ATOMS: atom_id res chain seq x y z
N MET A 1 -22.05 21.10 -11.61
CA MET A 1 -21.41 21.44 -12.90
C MET A 1 -20.80 20.21 -13.57
N GLN A 2 -20.02 19.38 -12.85
CA GLN A 2 -19.40 18.15 -13.39
C GLN A 2 -20.38 17.09 -13.95
N THR A 3 -21.58 16.92 -13.38
CA THR A 3 -22.56 15.93 -13.87
C THR A 3 -23.17 16.28 -15.24
N PHE A 4 -23.25 17.57 -15.58
CA PHE A 4 -23.79 18.03 -16.86
C PHE A 4 -22.78 17.84 -18.01
N GLU A 5 -21.49 18.02 -17.72
CA GLU A 5 -20.39 17.81 -18.67
C GLU A 5 -20.20 16.31 -18.99
N ALA A 6 -20.29 15.45 -17.97
CA ALA A 6 -20.19 14.00 -18.15
C ALA A 6 -21.31 13.43 -19.04
N GLY A 7 -22.56 13.87 -18.83
CA GLY A 7 -23.69 13.46 -19.66
C GLY A 7 -23.57 13.94 -21.12
N THR A 8 -22.99 15.13 -21.33
CA THR A 8 -22.75 15.66 -22.68
C THR A 8 -21.65 14.85 -23.40
N ALA A 9 -20.55 14.54 -22.72
CA ALA A 9 -19.46 13.74 -23.27
C ALA A 9 -19.90 12.31 -23.63
N ALA A 10 -20.68 11.66 -22.77
CA ALA A 10 -21.21 10.31 -23.02
C ALA A 10 -22.13 10.28 -24.25
N LYS A 11 -22.96 11.31 -24.41
CA LYS A 11 -23.84 11.45 -25.58
C LYS A 11 -23.04 11.65 -26.87
N THR A 12 -22.05 12.54 -26.89
CA THR A 12 -21.15 12.73 -28.04
C THR A 12 -20.40 11.45 -28.38
N ARG A 13 -19.95 10.70 -27.36
CA ARG A 13 -19.29 9.41 -27.54
C ARG A 13 -20.25 8.38 -28.15
N ALA A 14 -21.48 8.28 -27.65
CA ALA A 14 -22.51 7.38 -28.21
C ALA A 14 -22.85 7.71 -29.67
N GLU A 15 -22.96 8.99 -30.02
CA GLU A 15 -23.19 9.45 -31.39
C GLU A 15 -22.02 9.09 -32.31
N THR A 16 -20.79 9.28 -31.84
CA THR A 16 -19.57 8.89 -32.56
C THR A 16 -19.56 7.39 -32.82
N LEU A 17 -19.88 6.58 -31.80
CA LEU A 17 -19.93 5.12 -31.90
C LEU A 17 -21.03 4.68 -32.87
N LEU A 18 -22.24 5.23 -32.79
CA LEU A 18 -23.32 4.91 -33.74
C LEU A 18 -22.94 5.23 -35.19
N ALA A 19 -22.19 6.31 -35.43
CA ALA A 19 -21.68 6.64 -36.77
C ALA A 19 -20.68 5.60 -37.32
N MET A 20 -20.04 4.80 -36.45
CA MET A 20 -19.13 3.72 -36.83
C MET A 20 -19.87 2.41 -37.16
N GLY A 21 -21.19 2.35 -36.93
CA GLY A 21 -21.98 1.14 -37.14
C GLY A 21 -21.59 0.01 -36.19
N THR A 22 -21.68 -1.23 -36.65
CA THR A 22 -21.40 -2.44 -35.83
C THR A 22 -19.96 -2.52 -35.32
N ARG A 23 -19.01 -1.81 -35.96
CA ARG A 23 -17.62 -1.68 -35.49
C ARG A 23 -17.50 -1.01 -34.13
N ALA A 24 -18.51 -0.24 -33.72
CA ALA A 24 -18.57 0.39 -32.40
C ALA A 24 -18.39 -0.60 -31.25
N ILE A 25 -18.86 -1.84 -31.41
CA ILE A 25 -18.77 -2.88 -30.37
C ILE A 25 -17.31 -3.21 -30.07
N ASP A 26 -16.44 -3.21 -31.08
CA ASP A 26 -15.03 -3.55 -30.95
C ASP A 26 -14.19 -2.35 -30.46
N GLU A 27 -14.70 -1.12 -30.65
CA GLU A 27 -14.05 0.12 -30.22
C GLU A 27 -14.38 0.49 -28.75
N LEU A 28 -15.51 0.00 -28.22
CA LEU A 28 -15.87 0.16 -26.82
C LEU A 28 -14.82 -0.49 -25.90
N GLY A 29 -14.20 0.31 -25.02
CA GLY A 29 -13.20 -0.15 -24.07
C GLY A 29 -11.85 -0.55 -24.68
N LYS A 30 -11.60 -0.23 -25.95
CA LYS A 30 -10.31 -0.55 -26.64
C LYS A 30 -9.11 0.17 -26.03
N GLN A 31 -9.35 1.29 -25.34
CA GLN A 31 -8.32 2.06 -24.63
C GLN A 31 -7.97 1.45 -23.25
N ALA A 32 -8.78 0.55 -22.73
CA ALA A 32 -8.56 -0.08 -21.43
C ALA A 32 -7.96 -1.48 -21.61
N GLY A 33 -6.64 -1.66 -21.45
CA GLY A 33 -6.09 -3.01 -21.62
C GLY A 33 -4.63 -3.35 -21.35
N GLU A 34 -3.72 -2.45 -20.97
CA GLU A 34 -2.28 -2.81 -20.99
C GLU A 34 -1.52 -2.89 -19.65
N GLN A 35 -2.15 -2.78 -18.46
CA GLN A 35 -1.37 -2.63 -17.20
C GLN A 35 -1.74 -3.50 -15.98
N SER A 36 -2.41 -4.65 -16.13
CA SER A 36 -2.85 -5.44 -14.94
C SER A 36 -1.78 -6.32 -14.28
N ALA A 37 -0.73 -6.74 -15.00
CA ALA A 37 0.24 -7.71 -14.47
C ALA A 37 1.24 -7.10 -13.47
N ASP A 38 1.57 -5.82 -13.63
CA ASP A 38 2.53 -5.12 -12.75
C ASP A 38 1.89 -4.69 -11.42
N ALA A 39 0.57 -4.44 -11.43
CA ALA A 39 -0.23 -4.08 -10.26
C ALA A 39 -0.17 -5.12 -9.12
N LEU A 40 -0.28 -6.42 -9.45
CA LEU A 40 -0.26 -7.49 -8.45
C LEU A 40 1.13 -7.67 -7.82
N LYS A 41 2.19 -7.56 -8.64
CA LYS A 41 3.56 -7.63 -8.14
C LYS A 41 3.88 -6.50 -7.15
N LEU A 42 3.35 -5.30 -7.41
CA LEU A 42 3.52 -4.17 -6.50
C LEU A 42 2.80 -4.37 -5.17
N LEU A 43 1.58 -4.93 -5.18
CA LEU A 43 0.86 -5.29 -3.96
C LEU A 43 1.60 -6.35 -3.13
N ASP A 44 2.13 -7.38 -3.78
CA ASP A 44 2.93 -8.42 -3.12
C ASP A 44 4.20 -7.82 -2.53
N GLY A 45 4.85 -6.91 -3.26
CA GLY A 45 6.03 -6.17 -2.81
C GLY A 45 5.76 -5.34 -1.54
N ILE A 46 4.72 -4.51 -1.55
CA ILE A 46 4.33 -3.72 -0.37
C ILE A 46 4.01 -4.63 0.82
N SER A 47 3.29 -5.73 0.58
CA SER A 47 2.92 -6.66 1.65
C SER A 47 4.15 -7.31 2.28
N ALA A 48 5.12 -7.73 1.47
CA ALA A 48 6.38 -8.30 1.93
C ALA A 48 7.21 -7.28 2.73
N SER A 49 7.37 -6.06 2.21
CA SER A 49 8.11 -4.99 2.88
C SER A 49 7.46 -4.58 4.20
N THR A 50 6.13 -4.49 4.23
CA THR A 50 5.36 -4.20 5.45
C THR A 50 5.57 -5.28 6.51
N ALA A 51 5.49 -6.56 6.12
CA ALA A 51 5.71 -7.69 7.01
C ALA A 51 7.13 -7.68 7.58
N ASN A 52 8.14 -7.40 6.74
CA ASN A 52 9.53 -7.30 7.16
C ASN A 52 9.74 -6.16 8.18
N LEU A 53 9.22 -4.96 7.90
CA LEU A 53 9.35 -3.81 8.80
C LEU A 53 8.64 -4.02 10.15
N GLN A 54 7.50 -4.71 10.11
CA GLN A 54 6.77 -5.11 11.31
C GLN A 54 7.53 -6.17 12.12
N GLN A 55 8.19 -7.12 11.46
CA GLN A 55 9.05 -8.11 12.10
C GLN A 55 10.24 -7.45 12.80
N VAL A 56 10.91 -6.50 12.14
CA VAL A 56 11.99 -5.70 12.72
C VAL A 56 11.50 -4.96 13.97
N SER A 57 10.38 -4.25 13.87
CA SER A 57 9.80 -3.51 14.99
C SER A 57 9.45 -4.42 16.17
N THR A 58 8.94 -5.62 15.89
CA THR A 58 8.60 -6.63 16.90
C THR A 58 9.85 -7.25 17.53
N ALA A 59 10.94 -7.43 16.79
CA ALA A 59 12.20 -7.97 17.29
C ALA A 59 12.99 -6.96 18.15
N LEU A 60 12.87 -5.66 17.84
CA LEU A 60 13.53 -4.59 18.60
C LEU A 60 13.00 -4.49 20.04
N MET A 61 11.69 -4.62 20.24
CA MET A 61 11.05 -4.44 21.55
C MET A 61 11.59 -5.39 22.65
N PRO A 62 11.66 -6.72 22.45
CA PRO A 62 12.26 -7.64 23.41
C PRO A 62 13.70 -7.30 23.78
N LEU A 63 14.54 -6.97 22.79
CA LEU A 63 15.94 -6.61 23.01
C LEU A 63 16.07 -5.35 23.88
N MET A 64 15.23 -4.34 23.63
CA MET A 64 15.20 -3.12 24.44
C MET A 64 14.68 -3.38 25.86
N THR A 65 13.75 -4.32 26.03
CA THR A 65 13.22 -4.69 27.36
C THR A 65 14.13 -5.61 28.18
N LYS A 66 15.09 -6.30 27.54
CA LYS A 66 16.02 -7.25 28.19
C LYS A 66 16.86 -6.60 29.31
N PHE A 67 16.98 -5.28 29.30
CA PHE A 67 17.70 -4.52 30.31
C PHE A 67 16.82 -3.60 31.17
N ARG A 68 15.50 -3.81 31.23
CA ARG A 68 14.62 -3.06 32.16
C ARG A 68 14.98 -3.36 33.62
N THR A 69 15.02 -2.29 34.41
CA THR A 69 15.39 -2.20 35.82
C THR A 69 15.07 -3.43 36.69
N VAL A 70 16.10 -3.96 37.35
CA VAL A 70 15.97 -4.87 38.48
C VAL A 70 16.07 -4.06 39.77
N SER A 71 15.10 -4.21 40.68
CA SER A 71 15.01 -3.47 41.95
C SER A 71 16.18 -3.79 42.90
N GLY A 72 16.51 -2.83 43.77
CA GLY A 72 17.78 -2.77 44.52
C GLY A 72 18.15 -3.99 45.39
N LEU A 73 17.20 -4.81 45.83
CA LEU A 73 17.47 -6.03 46.62
C LEU A 73 18.00 -7.20 45.79
N ARG A 74 17.69 -7.27 44.49
CA ARG A 74 18.25 -8.29 43.58
C ARG A 74 19.69 -7.97 43.16
N ARG A 75 20.14 -6.72 43.28
CA ARG A 75 21.44 -6.23 42.82
C ARG A 75 22.63 -6.88 43.55
N LEU A 76 22.48 -7.15 44.85
CA LEU A 76 23.47 -7.85 45.68
C LEU A 76 23.58 -9.33 45.32
N TRP A 77 22.46 -9.98 44.99
CA TRP A 77 22.44 -11.37 44.54
C TRP A 77 23.03 -11.53 43.13
N GLN A 78 22.79 -10.57 42.23
CA GLN A 78 23.32 -10.58 40.85
C GLN A 78 24.83 -10.38 40.74
N TRP A 79 25.43 -9.69 41.71
CA TRP A 79 26.89 -9.60 41.83
C TRP A 79 27.50 -10.95 42.22
N PHE A 80 26.82 -11.70 43.09
CA PHE A 80 27.25 -13.03 43.54
C PHE A 80 27.06 -14.13 42.47
N THR A 81 26.10 -13.98 41.55
CA THR A 81 25.79 -14.98 40.50
C THR A 81 26.55 -14.77 39.18
N GLY A 82 27.30 -13.67 39.02
CA GLY A 82 27.97 -13.34 37.76
C GLY A 82 27.07 -12.69 36.70
N GLU A 83 25.79 -12.47 37.00
CA GLU A 83 24.81 -11.80 36.13
C GLU A 83 25.25 -10.37 35.74
N LEU A 84 26.00 -9.67 36.60
CA LEU A 84 26.56 -8.35 36.28
C LEU A 84 27.66 -8.41 35.21
N LEU A 85 28.52 -9.42 35.27
CA LEU A 85 29.56 -9.66 34.26
C LEU A 85 28.93 -10.12 32.94
N GLU A 86 27.90 -10.96 33.02
CA GLU A 86 27.07 -11.35 31.90
C GLU A 86 26.41 -10.11 31.25
N ARG A 87 25.89 -9.18 32.05
CA ARG A 87 25.30 -7.93 31.55
C ARG A 87 26.32 -7.06 30.81
N GLU A 88 27.55 -6.94 31.32
CA GLU A 88 28.63 -6.18 30.66
C GLU A 88 29.14 -6.85 29.38
N VAL A 89 29.26 -8.18 29.36
CA VAL A 89 29.71 -8.94 28.19
C VAL A 89 28.64 -9.01 27.10
N PHE A 90 27.36 -9.15 27.47
CA PHE A 90 26.26 -9.22 26.50
C PHE A 90 25.78 -7.84 26.03
N PHE A 91 26.08 -6.75 26.73
CA PHE A 91 25.62 -5.42 26.34
C PHE A 91 26.13 -4.96 24.96
N PRO A 92 27.44 -5.06 24.62
CA PRO A 92 27.91 -4.74 23.27
C PRO A 92 27.23 -5.59 22.19
N THR A 93 27.01 -6.88 22.47
CA THR A 93 26.32 -7.81 21.56
C THR A 93 24.88 -7.39 21.32
N VAL A 94 24.13 -7.03 22.37
CA VAL A 94 22.74 -6.58 22.22
C VAL A 94 22.67 -5.20 21.54
N CYS A 95 23.60 -4.29 21.84
CA CYS A 95 23.71 -3.01 21.11
C CYS A 95 23.96 -3.24 19.62
N GLY A 96 24.87 -4.14 19.26
CA GLY A 96 25.13 -4.51 17.87
C GLY A 96 23.91 -5.12 17.17
N GLN A 97 23.17 -6.01 17.85
CA GLN A 97 21.93 -6.58 17.32
C GLN A 97 20.84 -5.52 17.11
N ILE A 98 20.69 -4.59 18.06
CA ILE A 98 19.73 -3.49 17.96
C ILE A 98 20.11 -2.55 16.80
N GLU A 99 21.39 -2.22 16.63
CA GLU A 99 21.86 -1.37 15.53
C GLU A 99 21.71 -2.05 14.17
N GLN A 100 22.00 -3.35 14.09
CA GLN A 100 21.76 -4.14 12.89
C GLN A 100 20.28 -4.15 12.52
N LEU A 101 19.39 -4.43 13.47
CA LEU A 101 17.94 -4.43 13.24
C LEU A 101 17.43 -3.03 12.87
N ALA A 102 17.94 -1.97 13.49
CA ALA A 102 17.60 -0.60 13.15
C ALA A 102 18.03 -0.24 11.72
N GLY A 103 19.23 -0.67 11.29
CA GLY A 103 19.70 -0.45 9.92
C GLY A 103 18.91 -1.26 8.87
N GLN A 104 18.53 -2.50 9.20
CA GLN A 104 17.62 -3.30 8.38
C GLN A 104 16.25 -2.64 8.24
N GLY A 105 15.71 -2.13 9.34
CA GLY A 105 14.43 -1.40 9.32
C GLY A 105 14.52 -0.09 8.53
N GLU A 106 15.63 0.63 8.56
CA GLU A 106 15.81 1.84 7.76
C GLU A 106 15.84 1.55 6.26
N SER A 107 16.54 0.49 5.87
CA SER A 107 16.53 0.04 4.46
C SER A 107 15.12 -0.39 4.05
N GLY A 108 14.43 -1.14 4.90
CA GLY A 108 13.05 -1.56 4.66
C GLY A 108 12.03 -0.42 4.62
N ASP A 109 12.20 0.63 5.43
CA ASP A 109 11.36 1.83 5.41
C ASP A 109 11.53 2.62 4.10
N LEU A 110 12.76 2.72 3.58
CA LEU A 110 13.04 3.34 2.28
C LEU A 110 12.40 2.55 1.12
N GLU A 111 12.56 1.22 1.13
CA GLU A 111 11.93 0.35 0.13
C GLU A 111 10.39 0.46 0.18
N LEU A 112 9.82 0.45 1.39
CA LEU A 112 8.38 0.58 1.58
C LEU A 112 7.84 1.94 1.10
N ALA A 113 8.60 3.02 1.32
CA ALA A 113 8.26 4.36 0.83
C ALA A 113 8.29 4.44 -0.70
N ASP A 114 9.31 3.84 -1.34
CA ASP A 114 9.42 3.79 -2.81
C ASP A 114 8.26 2.99 -3.43
N GLN A 115 7.98 1.80 -2.90
CA GLN A 115 6.88 0.96 -3.36
C GLN A 115 5.51 1.63 -3.16
N SER A 116 5.31 2.30 -2.01
CA SER A 116 4.07 3.05 -1.74
C SER A 116 3.87 4.19 -2.73
N ARG A 117 4.95 4.90 -3.09
CA ARG A 117 4.91 5.94 -4.13
C ARG A 117 4.53 5.37 -5.49
N LEU A 118 5.21 4.32 -5.95
CA LEU A 118 4.91 3.67 -7.22
C LEU A 118 3.44 3.21 -7.29
N LEU A 119 2.95 2.61 -6.20
CA LEU A 119 1.59 2.11 -6.14
C LEU A 119 0.54 3.24 -6.16
N LEU A 120 0.84 4.40 -5.57
CA LEU A 120 0.02 5.61 -5.72
C LEU A 120 0.04 6.16 -7.16
N GLU A 121 1.20 6.17 -7.83
CA GLU A 121 1.31 6.57 -9.24
C GLU A 121 0.44 5.68 -10.14
N HIS A 122 0.47 4.36 -9.90
CA HIS A 122 -0.41 3.41 -10.58
C HIS A 122 -1.90 3.65 -10.24
N ALA A 123 -2.24 3.98 -8.99
CA ALA A 123 -3.61 4.29 -8.61
C ALA A 123 -4.17 5.52 -9.35
N VAL A 124 -3.33 6.53 -9.60
CA VAL A 124 -3.68 7.72 -10.40
C VAL A 124 -3.86 7.36 -11.87
N ALA A 125 -2.95 6.57 -12.45
CA ALA A 125 -3.09 6.10 -13.83
C ALA A 125 -4.37 5.25 -14.03
N MET A 126 -4.70 4.41 -13.05
CA MET A 126 -5.94 3.63 -13.03
C MET A 126 -7.19 4.50 -12.97
N GLU A 127 -7.15 5.66 -12.30
CA GLU A 127 -8.29 6.57 -12.22
C GLU A 127 -8.71 7.08 -13.60
N GLU A 128 -7.73 7.44 -14.44
CA GLU A 128 -8.00 7.86 -15.81
C GLU A 128 -8.57 6.72 -16.66
N HIS A 129 -8.06 5.49 -16.49
CA HIS A 129 -8.62 4.32 -17.17
C HIS A 129 -10.06 4.03 -16.73
N ILE A 130 -10.35 4.12 -15.44
CA ILE A 130 -11.71 3.95 -14.89
C ILE A 130 -12.64 5.02 -15.48
N ARG A 131 -12.19 6.28 -15.54
CA ARG A 131 -12.97 7.40 -16.11
C ARG A 131 -13.30 7.17 -17.60
N GLN A 132 -12.32 6.70 -18.38
CA GLN A 132 -12.54 6.38 -19.80
C GLN A 132 -13.51 5.19 -19.98
N LEU A 133 -13.35 4.14 -19.16
CA LEU A 133 -14.27 3.00 -19.13
C LEU A 133 -15.69 3.42 -18.77
N GLU A 134 -15.87 4.28 -17.78
CA GLU A 134 -17.17 4.80 -17.36
C GLU A 134 -17.84 5.62 -18.47
N LEU A 135 -17.07 6.42 -19.21
CA LEU A 135 -17.56 7.16 -20.36
C LEU A 135 -18.06 6.21 -21.46
N ASP A 136 -17.29 5.16 -21.77
CA ASP A 136 -17.68 4.14 -22.76
C ASP A 136 -18.88 3.30 -22.29
N ILE A 137 -18.97 2.98 -20.98
CA ILE A 137 -20.12 2.30 -20.38
C ILE A 137 -21.38 3.15 -20.54
N GLU A 138 -21.30 4.44 -20.18
CA GLU A 138 -22.44 5.33 -20.27
C GLU A 138 -22.86 5.56 -21.73
N ALA A 139 -21.90 5.70 -22.64
CA ALA A 139 -22.17 5.73 -24.07
C ALA A 139 -22.85 4.45 -24.56
N GLY A 140 -22.38 3.28 -24.10
CA GLY A 140 -22.99 1.98 -24.41
C GLY A 140 -24.42 1.85 -23.86
N ARG A 141 -24.70 2.37 -22.66
CA ARG A 141 -26.05 2.42 -22.09
C ARG A 141 -26.98 3.31 -22.90
N LEU A 142 -26.52 4.50 -23.29
CA LEU A 142 -27.26 5.38 -24.20
C LEU A 142 -27.51 4.70 -25.55
N MET A 143 -26.51 3.98 -26.07
CA MET A 143 -26.68 3.22 -27.31
C MET A 143 -27.69 2.09 -27.16
N LEU A 144 -27.84 1.44 -26.00
CA LEU A 144 -28.82 0.36 -25.74
C LEU A 144 -30.19 0.88 -25.29
N SER A 145 -30.33 2.18 -25.02
CA SER A 145 -31.57 2.74 -24.52
C SER A 145 -32.71 2.64 -25.55
N PRO A 146 -33.98 2.60 -25.13
CA PRO A 146 -35.12 2.57 -26.06
C PRO A 146 -35.10 3.74 -27.06
N GLU A 147 -34.66 4.92 -26.62
CA GLU A 147 -34.60 6.15 -27.42
C GLU A 147 -33.59 6.07 -28.58
N ALA A 148 -32.60 5.18 -28.48
CA ALA A 148 -31.59 4.97 -29.52
C ALA A 148 -31.99 3.91 -30.56
N THR A 149 -33.16 3.26 -30.44
CA THR A 149 -33.57 2.12 -31.28
C THR A 149 -33.50 2.44 -32.78
N GLN A 150 -34.16 3.50 -33.23
CA GLN A 150 -34.16 3.90 -34.65
C GLN A 150 -32.75 4.23 -35.16
N ARG A 151 -31.91 4.83 -34.30
CA ARG A 151 -30.53 5.20 -34.68
C ARG A 151 -29.63 3.96 -34.76
N ARG A 152 -29.80 2.99 -33.87
CA ARG A 152 -29.12 1.69 -33.94
C ARG A 152 -29.48 0.94 -35.22
N GLU A 153 -30.77 0.86 -35.54
CA GLU A 153 -31.25 0.22 -36.77
C GLU A 153 -30.68 0.92 -38.02
N ALA A 154 -30.72 2.25 -38.04
CA ALA A 154 -30.11 3.04 -39.13
C ALA A 154 -28.58 2.85 -39.23
N ALA A 155 -27.91 2.56 -38.11
CA ALA A 155 -26.49 2.25 -38.04
C ALA A 155 -26.16 0.77 -38.37
N GLY A 156 -27.17 -0.04 -38.72
CA GLY A 156 -26.99 -1.43 -39.16
C GLY A 156 -26.90 -2.46 -38.03
N PHE A 157 -27.36 -2.13 -36.82
CA PHE A 157 -27.43 -3.11 -35.73
C PHE A 157 -28.66 -4.01 -35.91
N ASP A 158 -28.42 -5.30 -36.09
CA ASP A 158 -29.45 -6.33 -36.03
C ASP A 158 -29.63 -6.86 -34.58
N PRO A 159 -30.58 -7.78 -34.31
CA PRO A 159 -30.76 -8.36 -32.98
C PRO A 159 -29.50 -9.08 -32.43
N HIS A 160 -28.66 -9.64 -33.29
CA HIS A 160 -27.42 -10.30 -32.89
C HIS A 160 -26.37 -9.28 -32.42
N GLU A 161 -26.20 -8.18 -33.16
CA GLU A 161 -25.31 -7.08 -32.81
C GLU A 161 -25.77 -6.35 -31.55
N HIS A 162 -27.09 -6.21 -31.35
CA HIS A 162 -27.63 -5.72 -30.09
C HIS A 162 -27.25 -6.60 -28.90
N ALA A 163 -27.36 -7.93 -29.04
CA ALA A 163 -26.95 -8.88 -28.00
C ALA A 163 -25.43 -8.89 -27.78
N ARG A 164 -24.61 -8.66 -28.83
CA ARG A 164 -23.15 -8.49 -28.71
C ARG A 164 -22.80 -7.21 -27.94
N LEU A 165 -23.44 -6.09 -28.28
CA LEU A 165 -23.26 -4.80 -27.60
C LEU A 165 -23.61 -4.90 -26.10
N SER A 166 -24.75 -5.52 -25.77
CA SER A 166 -25.16 -5.76 -24.39
C SER A 166 -24.14 -6.59 -23.61
N ARG A 167 -23.64 -7.69 -24.19
CA ARG A 167 -22.59 -8.50 -23.56
C ARG A 167 -21.28 -7.73 -23.39
N ARG A 168 -20.87 -6.97 -24.40
CA ARG A 168 -19.67 -6.13 -24.32
C ARG A 168 -19.79 -5.10 -23.20
N LEU A 169 -20.94 -4.44 -23.08
CA LEU A 169 -21.21 -3.50 -21.99
C LEU A 169 -21.09 -4.17 -20.62
N GLY A 170 -21.73 -5.33 -20.42
CA GLY A 170 -21.63 -6.07 -19.16
C GLY A 170 -20.18 -6.44 -18.80
N ASN A 171 -19.36 -6.79 -19.79
CA ASN A 171 -17.92 -7.04 -19.57
C ASN A 171 -17.17 -5.78 -19.16
N LEU A 172 -17.47 -4.62 -19.76
CA LEU A 172 -16.84 -3.35 -19.38
C LEU A 172 -17.24 -2.91 -17.97
N GLU A 173 -18.50 -3.10 -17.59
CA GLU A 173 -18.98 -2.83 -16.21
C GLU A 173 -18.25 -3.72 -15.18
N ALA A 174 -18.04 -4.99 -15.50
CA ALA A 174 -17.25 -5.89 -14.67
C ALA A 174 -15.77 -5.44 -14.57
N MET A 175 -15.16 -5.04 -15.69
CA MET A 175 -13.78 -4.52 -15.73
C MET A 175 -13.64 -3.24 -14.88
N ALA A 176 -14.55 -2.27 -15.04
CA ALA A 176 -14.55 -1.03 -14.27
C ALA A 176 -14.69 -1.32 -12.76
N THR A 177 -15.55 -2.27 -12.39
CA THR A 177 -15.73 -2.69 -10.99
C THR A 177 -14.46 -3.33 -10.43
N ALA A 178 -13.81 -4.21 -11.19
CA ALA A 178 -12.55 -4.82 -10.80
C ALA A 178 -11.44 -3.78 -10.61
N LEU A 179 -11.31 -2.81 -11.53
CA LEU A 179 -10.31 -1.74 -11.42
C LEU A 179 -10.55 -0.84 -10.21
N ARG A 180 -11.81 -0.45 -9.92
CA ARG A 180 -12.14 0.33 -8.72
C ARG A 180 -11.80 -0.44 -7.44
N LEU A 181 -12.07 -1.74 -7.41
CA LEU A 181 -11.72 -2.59 -6.26
C LEU A 181 -10.20 -2.64 -6.07
N THR A 182 -9.43 -2.85 -7.15
CA THR A 182 -7.97 -2.84 -7.09
C THR A 182 -7.42 -1.48 -6.65
N GLN A 183 -7.98 -0.37 -7.13
CA GLN A 183 -7.60 0.97 -6.69
C GLN A 183 -7.89 1.20 -5.19
N ALA A 184 -9.01 0.69 -4.68
CA ALA A 184 -9.31 0.75 -3.25
C ALA A 184 -8.33 -0.09 -2.43
N GLN A 185 -8.00 -1.30 -2.89
CA GLN A 185 -7.00 -2.16 -2.25
C GLN A 185 -5.62 -1.49 -2.21
N PHE A 186 -5.24 -0.79 -3.28
CA PHE A 186 -4.01 -0.04 -3.34
C PHE A 186 -3.93 1.03 -2.26
N LYS A 187 -4.99 1.83 -2.12
CA LYS A 187 -5.06 2.86 -1.08
C LYS A 187 -4.94 2.27 0.33
N VAL A 188 -5.66 1.18 0.60
CA VAL A 188 -5.59 0.49 1.90
C VAL A 188 -4.19 -0.06 2.18
N ALA A 189 -3.52 -0.63 1.16
CA ALA A 189 -2.16 -1.13 1.31
C ALA A 189 -1.17 -0.01 1.67
N VAL A 190 -1.28 1.16 1.03
CA VAL A 190 -0.44 2.33 1.32
C VAL A 190 -0.72 2.89 2.71
N GLU A 191 -1.99 3.00 3.10
CA GLU A 191 -2.36 3.45 4.45
C GLU A 191 -1.79 2.51 5.53
N HIS A 192 -1.86 1.20 5.30
CA HIS A 192 -1.28 0.21 6.19
C HIS A 192 0.25 0.29 6.25
N ALA A 193 0.91 0.39 5.09
CA ALA A 193 2.35 0.56 4.98
C ALA A 193 2.84 1.81 5.74
N GLN A 194 2.14 2.93 5.57
CA GLN A 194 2.45 4.18 6.25
C GLN A 194 2.37 4.02 7.77
N ALA A 195 1.31 3.37 8.28
CA ALA A 195 1.16 3.14 9.72
C ALA A 195 2.30 2.29 10.31
N VAL A 196 2.78 1.28 9.57
CA VAL A 196 3.93 0.45 9.99
C VAL A 196 5.24 1.26 9.94
N SER A 197 5.44 2.06 8.88
CA SER A 197 6.55 3.01 8.76
C SER A 197 6.60 3.99 9.94
N ASP A 198 5.47 4.60 10.29
CA ASP A 198 5.37 5.60 11.35
C ASP A 198 5.72 4.99 12.71
N ARG A 199 5.24 3.78 12.97
CA ARG A 199 5.60 3.03 14.17
C ARG A 199 7.09 2.69 14.22
N PHE A 200 7.68 2.26 13.11
CA PHE A 200 9.12 2.01 13.05
C PHE A 200 9.92 3.30 13.30
N LYS A 201 9.51 4.43 12.71
CA LYS A 201 10.11 5.75 12.95
C LYS A 201 10.01 6.17 14.41
N GLU A 202 8.87 5.93 15.07
CA GLU A 202 8.71 6.17 16.49
C GLU A 202 9.73 5.36 17.32
N VAL A 203 9.85 4.05 17.04
CA VAL A 203 10.84 3.19 17.71
C VAL A 203 12.25 3.72 17.50
N ARG A 204 12.61 4.08 16.26
CA ARG A 204 13.96 4.49 15.88
C ARG A 204 14.34 5.89 16.39
N VAL A 205 13.44 6.86 16.29
CA VAL A 205 13.72 8.28 16.57
C VAL A 205 13.47 8.62 18.03
N LEU A 206 12.53 7.96 18.69
CA LEU A 206 12.19 8.24 20.09
C LEU A 206 12.70 7.15 21.03
N LEU A 207 12.24 5.91 20.84
CA LEU A 207 12.45 4.86 21.84
C LEU A 207 13.91 4.42 21.91
N LEU A 208 14.57 4.26 20.76
CA LEU A 208 15.94 3.81 20.67
C LEU A 208 16.94 4.81 21.30
N PRO A 209 16.88 6.13 21.02
CA PRO A 209 17.71 7.11 21.72
C PRO A 209 17.46 7.16 23.22
N ILE A 210 16.19 7.13 23.67
CA ILE A 210 15.86 7.11 25.10
C ILE A 210 16.45 5.87 25.77
N TRP A 211 16.35 4.71 25.13
CA TRP A 211 16.95 3.48 25.63
C TRP A 211 18.48 3.59 25.73
N LYS A 212 19.14 4.07 24.68
CA LYS A 212 20.61 4.29 24.68
C LYS A 212 21.02 5.26 25.79
N GLN A 213 20.28 6.35 26.00
CA GLN A 213 20.56 7.33 27.05
C GLN A 213 20.42 6.72 28.45
N ARG A 214 19.34 5.95 28.70
CA ARG A 214 19.13 5.28 29.99
C ARG A 214 20.22 4.25 30.28
N MET A 215 20.55 3.43 29.29
CA MET A 215 21.60 2.42 29.43
C MET A 215 22.99 3.05 29.63
N GLY A 216 23.29 4.13 28.90
CA GLY A 216 24.54 4.88 29.08
C GLY A 216 24.67 5.48 30.49
N PHE A 217 23.58 6.04 31.03
CA PHE A 217 23.54 6.55 32.40
C PHE A 217 23.69 5.42 33.45
N GLU A 218 23.05 4.26 33.24
CA GLU A 218 23.19 3.11 34.13
C GLU A 218 24.64 2.60 34.17
N LEU A 219 25.29 2.43 33.01
CA LEU A 219 26.67 1.97 32.94
C LEU A 219 27.65 2.98 33.55
N PHE A 220 27.41 4.28 33.33
CA PHE A 220 28.23 5.34 33.95
C PHE A 220 28.09 5.34 35.48
N SER A 221 26.86 5.32 36.02
CA SER A 221 26.62 5.32 37.46
C SER A 221 27.21 4.10 38.18
N GLN A 222 27.21 2.93 37.52
CA GLN A 222 27.85 1.72 38.03
C GLN A 222 29.36 1.87 38.17
N ARG A 223 30.04 2.43 37.16
CA ARG A 223 31.50 2.68 37.23
C ARG A 223 31.89 3.67 38.31
N VAL A 224 31.10 4.74 38.50
CA VAL A 224 31.36 5.73 39.55
C VAL A 224 31.20 5.13 40.94
N THR A 225 30.23 4.23 41.13
CA THR A 225 30.00 3.58 42.42
C THR A 225 31.11 2.56 42.73
N GLN A 226 31.56 1.79 41.74
CA GLN A 226 32.68 0.84 41.88
C GLN A 226 34.05 1.54 42.09
N ALA A 227 34.24 2.75 41.56
CA ALA A 227 35.48 3.51 41.76
C ALA A 227 35.52 4.27 43.10
N ALA A 228 34.39 4.31 43.83
CA ALA A 228 34.26 4.98 45.13
C ALA A 228 34.34 4.01 46.32
N GLU A 229 34.39 2.70 46.07
CA GLU A 229 34.64 1.62 47.05
C GLU A 229 36.10 1.16 46.99
#